data_AF-A0A534ABC0-F1
#
_entry.id   AF-A0A534ABC0-F1
#
_cell.length_a   1.000
_cell.length_b   1.000
_cell.length_c   1.000
_cell.angle_alpha   90.00
_cell.angle_beta   90.00
_cell.angle_gamma   90.00
#
_symmetry.space_group_name_H-M   'P 1'
#
loop_
_entity.id
_entity.type
_entity.pdbx_description
1 polymer ?
#
loop_
_entity_poly.entity_id
_entity_poly.type
_entity_poly.pdbx_seq_one_letter_code
_entity_poly.pdbx_strand_id
1 'polypeptide(L)'
;MRVGGTTYAPLDGRERLTRLLLSLLEKGRAITNPFEQSFFLLVHLSYLQAFVDVNKRTARLASTIPLVRGDYVPQSFVDVDQDTYLKATIAVYELNEVGPLADVYAWSYRRTCQRFDTTVQVVVEPRHRGKFISDVLAELENLDAPRIGG
;
A
#
# COMPACT_ATOMS: atom_id res chain seq x y z
N MET A 1 -3.86 17.03 -16.22
CA MET A 1 -4.48 15.69 -16.16
C MET A 1 -5.26 15.61 -14.85
N ARG A 2 -6.59 15.45 -14.87
CA ARG A 2 -7.42 15.41 -13.65
C ARG A 2 -7.72 13.96 -13.29
N VAL A 3 -7.68 13.62 -12.00
CA VAL A 3 -8.26 12.36 -11.54
C VAL A 3 -9.76 12.49 -11.67
N GLY A 4 -10.41 11.56 -12.38
CA GLY A 4 -11.87 11.57 -12.47
C GLY A 4 -12.49 11.58 -11.07
N GLY A 5 -13.31 12.59 -10.78
CA GLY A 5 -14.00 12.74 -9.50
C GLY A 5 -13.27 13.55 -8.41
N THR A 6 -12.11 14.15 -8.67
CA THR A 6 -11.40 14.97 -7.67
C THR A 6 -10.99 16.35 -8.21
N THR A 7 -10.74 17.30 -7.31
CA THR A 7 -10.22 18.64 -7.67
C THR A 7 -8.69 18.65 -7.75
N TYR A 8 -8.04 17.58 -7.25
CA TYR A 8 -6.60 17.38 -7.30
C TYR A 8 -5.97 17.74 -8.66
N ALA A 9 -5.03 18.68 -8.62
CA ALA A 9 -4.14 19.03 -9.72
C ALA A 9 -2.75 18.42 -9.45
N PRO A 10 -2.28 17.45 -10.25
CA PRO A 10 -0.96 16.88 -10.08
C PRO A 10 0.13 17.93 -10.26
N LEU A 11 1.28 17.67 -9.64
CA LEU A 11 2.43 18.58 -9.65
C LEU A 11 2.98 18.75 -11.07
N ASP A 12 3.04 19.99 -11.54
CA ASP A 12 3.57 20.31 -12.87
C ASP A 12 5.12 20.34 -12.90
N GLY A 13 5.67 19.84 -14.01
CA GLY A 13 7.10 19.90 -14.36
C GLY A 13 7.87 18.59 -14.15
N ARG A 14 8.40 18.02 -15.26
CA ARG A 14 9.15 16.75 -15.27
C ARG A 14 10.28 16.71 -14.25
N GLU A 15 11.10 17.76 -14.16
CA GLU A 15 12.24 17.79 -13.23
C GLU A 15 11.80 17.75 -11.76
N ARG A 16 10.70 18.44 -11.43
CA ARG A 16 10.14 18.46 -10.08
C ARG A 16 9.56 17.09 -9.72
N LEU A 17 8.81 16.47 -10.63
CA LEU A 17 8.28 15.12 -10.46
C LEU A 17 9.41 14.10 -10.27
N THR A 18 10.46 14.15 -11.10
CA THR A 18 11.63 13.27 -10.96
C THR A 18 12.30 13.43 -9.60
N ARG A 19 12.54 14.67 -9.15
CA ARG A 19 13.15 14.95 -7.85
C ARG A 19 12.32 14.42 -6.70
N LEU A 20 11.00 14.62 -6.75
CA LEU A 20 10.08 14.14 -5.73
C LEU A 20 9.96 12.61 -5.72
N LEU A 21 9.94 11.97 -6.90
CA LEU A 21 9.97 10.52 -7.02
C LEU A 21 11.24 9.96 -6.40
N LEU A 22 12.41 10.51 -6.72
CA LEU A 22 13.68 10.07 -6.13
C LEU A 22 13.69 10.25 -4.61
N SER A 23 13.24 11.41 -4.11
CA SER A 23 13.14 11.65 -2.67
C SER A 23 12.17 10.68 -1.97
N LEU A 24 11.03 10.37 -2.60
CA LEU A 24 10.07 9.38 -2.12
C LEU A 24 10.71 8.00 -2.05
N LEU A 25 11.42 7.57 -3.09
CA LEU A 25 12.09 6.27 -3.13
C LEU A 25 13.19 6.16 -2.06
N GLU A 26 13.97 7.21 -1.83
CA GLU A 26 14.97 7.24 -0.75
C GLU A 26 14.31 7.11 0.63
N LYS A 27 13.23 7.85 0.88
CA LYS A 27 12.44 7.70 2.12
C LYS A 27 11.88 6.29 2.26
N GLY A 28 11.31 5.76 1.19
CA GLY A 28 10.77 4.39 1.16
C GLY A 28 11.84 3.36 1.51
N ARG A 29 13.05 3.47 0.94
CA ARG A 29 14.18 2.56 1.23
C ARG A 29 14.65 2.59 2.67
N ALA A 30 14.49 3.72 3.36
CA ALA A 30 14.88 3.86 4.77
C ALA A 30 13.88 3.18 5.73
N ILE A 31 12.66 2.87 5.28
CA ILE A 31 11.65 2.17 6.09
C ILE A 31 12.02 0.68 6.16
N THR A 32 12.23 0.17 7.37
CA THR A 32 12.66 -1.21 7.62
C THR A 32 11.49 -2.18 7.73
N ASN A 33 10.36 -1.75 8.30
CA ASN A 33 9.17 -2.57 8.40
C ASN A 33 8.54 -2.75 7.00
N PRO A 34 8.40 -3.99 6.49
CA PRO A 34 7.89 -4.23 5.14
C PRO A 34 6.46 -3.75 4.90
N PHE A 35 5.60 -3.77 5.92
CA PHE A 35 4.23 -3.27 5.84
C PHE A 35 4.17 -1.75 5.79
N GLU A 36 4.93 -1.08 6.66
CA GLU A 36 5.07 0.37 6.61
C GLU A 36 5.65 0.82 5.26
N GLN A 37 6.66 0.13 4.75
CA GLN A 37 7.27 0.43 3.47
C GLN A 37 6.28 0.22 2.32
N SER A 38 5.53 -0.88 2.33
CA SER A 38 4.47 -1.18 1.37
C SER A 38 3.40 -0.09 1.35
N PHE A 39 2.85 0.24 2.52
CA PHE A 39 1.80 1.24 2.65
C PHE A 39 2.29 2.63 2.26
N PHE A 40 3.50 3.00 2.68
CA PHE A 40 4.14 4.26 2.28
C PHE A 40 4.22 4.39 0.76
N LEU A 41 4.71 3.36 0.06
CA LEU A 41 4.81 3.36 -1.39
C LEU A 41 3.43 3.44 -2.06
N LEU A 42 2.44 2.71 -1.55
CA LEU A 42 1.08 2.73 -2.07
C LEU A 42 0.48 4.14 -2.03
N VAL A 43 0.54 4.81 -0.87
CA VAL A 43 -0.01 6.15 -0.65
C VAL A 43 0.71 7.16 -1.53
N HIS A 44 2.03 7.25 -1.41
CA HIS A 44 2.78 8.36 -1.97
C HIS A 44 2.95 8.25 -3.49
N LEU A 45 3.06 7.04 -4.05
CA LEU A 45 3.09 6.88 -5.51
C LEU A 45 1.72 7.12 -6.13
N SER A 46 0.64 6.75 -5.44
CA SER A 46 -0.72 7.07 -5.90
C SER A 46 -0.95 8.60 -5.92
N TYR A 47 -0.45 9.30 -4.90
CA TYR A 47 -0.53 10.76 -4.78
C TYR A 47 0.35 11.50 -5.81
N LEU A 48 1.59 11.04 -6.03
CA LEU A 48 2.56 11.76 -6.86
C LEU A 48 2.12 11.91 -8.32
N GLN A 49 1.36 10.94 -8.84
CA GLN A 49 0.90 10.90 -10.24
C GLN A 49 1.99 11.17 -11.27
N ALA A 50 3.18 10.59 -11.05
CA ALA A 50 4.36 10.84 -11.87
C ALA A 50 4.22 10.38 -13.33
N PHE A 51 3.22 9.54 -13.64
CA PHE A 51 3.02 8.96 -14.97
C PHE A 51 1.75 9.50 -15.65
N VAL A 52 1.77 9.54 -16.98
CA VAL A 52 0.65 9.99 -17.83
C VAL A 52 -0.55 9.03 -17.77
N ASP A 53 -0.34 7.77 -17.37
CA ASP A 53 -1.37 6.80 -17.02
C ASP A 53 -0.74 5.77 -16.07
N VAL A 54 -1.52 4.80 -15.56
CA VAL A 54 -1.01 3.61 -14.85
C VAL A 54 -0.53 3.85 -13.41
N ASN A 55 -0.56 5.08 -12.90
CA ASN A 55 -0.13 5.40 -11.52
C ASN A 55 -0.67 4.44 -10.44
N LYS A 56 -1.97 4.12 -10.49
CA LYS A 56 -2.60 3.18 -9.54
C LYS A 56 -2.03 1.75 -9.65
N ARG A 57 -1.76 1.28 -10.87
CA ARG A 57 -1.17 -0.06 -11.12
C ARG A 57 0.29 -0.07 -10.68
N THR A 58 1.05 0.97 -10.99
CA THR A 58 2.45 1.12 -10.56
C THR A 58 2.56 1.18 -9.04
N ALA A 59 1.71 1.94 -8.36
CA ALA A 59 1.70 2.03 -6.90
C ALA A 59 1.40 0.68 -6.24
N ARG A 60 0.39 -0.06 -6.74
CA ARG A 60 0.06 -1.40 -6.25
C ARG A 60 1.19 -2.41 -6.46
N LEU A 61 1.86 -2.38 -7.62
CA LEU A 61 3.01 -3.25 -7.86
C LEU A 61 4.19 -2.89 -6.96
N ALA A 62 4.48 -1.60 -6.79
CA ALA A 62 5.55 -1.12 -5.93
C ALA A 62 5.31 -1.48 -4.45
N SER A 63 4.07 -1.38 -3.96
CA SER A 63 3.72 -1.77 -2.59
C SER A 63 3.89 -3.27 -2.33
N THR A 64 3.78 -4.12 -3.36
CA THR A 64 3.98 -5.56 -3.20
C THR A 64 5.45 -5.96 -3.01
N ILE A 65 6.41 -5.16 -3.54
CA ILE A 65 7.84 -5.51 -3.53
C ILE A 65 8.38 -5.69 -2.09
N PRO A 66 8.14 -4.77 -1.13
CA PRO A 66 8.54 -4.95 0.27
C PRO A 66 8.02 -6.24 0.90
N LEU A 67 6.75 -6.58 0.66
CA LEU A 67 6.11 -7.76 1.23
C LEU A 67 6.77 -9.05 0.73
N VAL A 68 6.95 -9.18 -0.58
CA VAL A 68 7.59 -10.36 -1.18
C VAL A 68 9.04 -10.51 -0.70
N ARG A 69 9.79 -9.41 -0.56
CA ARG A 69 11.16 -9.44 -0.04
C ARG A 69 11.23 -9.88 1.44
N GLY A 70 10.16 -9.67 2.20
CA GLY A 70 10.04 -10.10 3.59
C GLY A 70 9.35 -11.46 3.74
N ASP A 71 9.21 -12.25 2.66
CA ASP A 71 8.50 -13.53 2.63
C ASP A 71 7.03 -13.45 3.08
N TYR A 72 6.39 -12.30 2.86
CA TYR A 72 4.96 -12.09 3.11
C TYR A 72 4.13 -12.29 1.84
N VAL A 73 2.84 -12.55 2.05
CA VAL A 73 1.87 -12.71 0.95
C VAL A 73 1.75 -11.38 0.18
N PRO A 74 1.72 -11.41 -1.17
CA PRO A 74 1.44 -10.22 -1.97
C PRO A 74 0.08 -9.60 -1.64
N GLN A 75 0.04 -8.30 -1.34
CA GLN A 75 -1.21 -7.57 -1.08
C GLN A 75 -2.18 -7.66 -2.26
N SER A 76 -3.45 -7.94 -1.98
CA SER A 76 -4.55 -7.87 -2.95
C SER A 76 -5.69 -6.99 -2.44
N PHE A 77 -6.33 -6.26 -3.35
CA PHE A 77 -7.50 -5.42 -3.07
C PHE A 77 -8.78 -5.97 -3.72
N VAL A 78 -8.77 -7.23 -4.18
CA VAL A 78 -9.89 -7.83 -4.93
C VAL A 78 -11.20 -7.86 -4.13
N ASP A 79 -11.11 -7.98 -2.80
CA ASP A 79 -12.28 -8.04 -1.91
C ASP A 79 -12.74 -6.67 -1.41
N VAL A 80 -12.03 -5.59 -1.77
CA VAL A 80 -12.40 -4.24 -1.37
C VAL A 80 -13.39 -3.70 -2.39
N ASP A 81 -14.52 -3.19 -1.91
CA ASP A 81 -15.47 -2.52 -2.77
C ASP A 81 -14.85 -1.23 -3.34
N GLN A 82 -15.17 -0.95 -4.61
CA GLN A 82 -14.53 0.14 -5.34
C GLN A 82 -14.84 1.51 -4.74
N ASP A 83 -16.01 1.70 -4.15
CA ASP A 83 -16.46 2.96 -3.56
C ASP A 83 -15.70 3.27 -2.26
N THR A 84 -15.53 2.30 -1.36
CA THR A 84 -14.71 2.42 -0.15
C THR A 84 -13.26 2.72 -0.50
N TYR A 85 -12.68 1.99 -1.46
CA TYR A 85 -11.31 2.27 -1.90
C TYR A 85 -11.17 3.68 -2.47
N LEU A 86 -12.16 4.13 -3.25
CA LEU A 86 -12.19 5.47 -3.81
C LEU A 86 -12.28 6.54 -2.72
N LYS A 87 -13.22 6.40 -1.77
CA LYS A 87 -13.40 7.33 -0.65
C LYS A 87 -12.15 7.42 0.23
N ALA A 88 -11.54 6.29 0.55
CA ALA A 88 -10.28 6.25 1.30
C ALA A 88 -9.14 6.95 0.54
N THR A 89 -9.06 6.76 -0.78
CA THR A 89 -8.08 7.45 -1.62
C THR A 89 -8.35 8.96 -1.71
N ILE A 90 -9.62 9.38 -1.74
CA ILE A 90 -10.00 10.80 -1.73
C ILE A 90 -9.59 11.47 -0.42
N ALA A 91 -9.75 10.78 0.72
CA ALA A 91 -9.30 11.31 2.01
C ALA A 91 -7.79 11.63 2.00
N VAL A 92 -6.99 10.77 1.36
CA VAL A 92 -5.56 11.04 1.15
C VAL A 92 -5.32 12.27 0.27
N TYR A 93 -6.06 12.39 -0.84
CA TYR A 93 -5.82 13.46 -1.83
C TYR A 93 -6.30 14.83 -1.40
N GLU A 94 -7.47 14.90 -0.77
CA GLU A 94 -8.15 16.17 -0.51
C GLU A 94 -8.05 16.59 0.96
N LEU A 95 -7.87 15.64 1.88
CA LEU A 95 -7.81 15.91 3.32
C LEU A 95 -6.42 15.65 3.93
N ASN A 96 -5.49 15.07 3.16
CA ASN A 96 -4.18 14.61 3.65
C ASN A 96 -4.29 13.61 4.82
N GLU A 97 -5.41 12.86 4.87
CA GLU A 97 -5.72 11.89 5.91
C GLU A 97 -5.47 10.47 5.38
N VAL A 98 -4.48 9.77 5.96
CA VAL A 98 -4.09 8.42 5.53
C VAL A 98 -4.84 7.30 6.24
N GLY A 99 -5.45 7.59 7.39
CA GLY A 99 -6.14 6.61 8.24
C GLY A 99 -7.16 5.74 7.48
N PRO A 100 -8.10 6.33 6.73
CA PRO A 100 -9.09 5.55 5.99
C PRO A 100 -8.47 4.56 4.99
N LEU A 101 -7.34 4.92 4.37
CA LEU A 101 -6.66 4.02 3.44
C LEU A 101 -5.82 2.97 4.18
N ALA A 102 -5.31 3.27 5.38
CA ALA A 102 -4.65 2.32 6.26
C ALA A 102 -5.63 1.22 6.71
N ASP A 103 -6.86 1.59 7.12
CA ASP A 103 -7.90 0.65 7.50
C ASP A 103 -8.24 -0.31 6.36
N VAL A 104 -8.43 0.23 5.15
CA VAL A 104 -8.69 -0.55 3.94
C VAL A 104 -7.51 -1.46 3.60
N TYR A 105 -6.28 -0.97 3.74
CA TYR A 105 -5.06 -1.74 3.52
C TYR A 105 -4.98 -2.93 4.49
N ALA A 106 -5.09 -2.68 5.80
CA ALA A 106 -5.02 -3.73 6.82
C ALA A 106 -6.15 -4.75 6.65
N TRP A 107 -7.39 -4.30 6.46
CA TRP A 107 -8.53 -5.19 6.22
C TRP A 107 -8.33 -6.09 4.99
N SER A 108 -7.91 -5.51 3.87
CA SER A 108 -7.71 -6.26 2.62
C SER A 108 -6.53 -7.23 2.72
N TYR A 109 -5.51 -6.89 3.50
CA TYR A 109 -4.40 -7.81 3.74
C TYR A 109 -4.83 -9.04 4.54
N ARG A 110 -5.60 -8.84 5.61
CA ARG A 110 -6.18 -9.95 6.41
C ARG A 110 -6.99 -10.90 5.52
N ARG A 111 -7.81 -10.37 4.62
CA ARG A 111 -8.57 -11.16 3.63
C ARG A 111 -7.67 -11.92 2.65
N THR A 112 -6.61 -11.26 2.19
CA THR A 112 -5.64 -11.86 1.28
C THR A 112 -4.94 -13.07 1.91
N CYS A 113 -4.48 -12.95 3.16
CA CYS A 113 -3.89 -14.06 3.90
C CYS A 113 -4.84 -15.26 4.03
N GLN A 114 -6.13 -15.03 4.36
CA GLN A 114 -7.14 -16.09 4.48
C GLN A 114 -7.33 -16.87 3.17
N ARG A 115 -7.32 -16.18 2.02
CA ARG A 115 -7.40 -16.82 0.70
C ARG A 115 -6.16 -17.64 0.36
N PHE A 116 -4.99 -17.11 0.69
CA PHE A 116 -3.74 -17.81 0.43
C PHE A 116 -3.63 -19.09 1.27
N ASP A 117 -4.06 -19.06 2.53
CA ASP A 117 -4.08 -20.24 3.41
C ASP A 117 -4.95 -21.37 2.84
N THR A 118 -6.11 -21.02 2.27
CA THR A 118 -7.00 -21.99 1.59
C THR A 118 -6.36 -22.57 0.31
N THR A 119 -5.49 -21.80 -0.36
CA THR A 119 -4.87 -22.20 -1.64
C THR A 119 -3.62 -23.05 -1.43
N VAL A 120 -2.82 -22.76 -0.39
CA VAL A 120 -1.58 -23.47 -0.06
C VAL A 120 -1.84 -24.92 0.40
N GLN A 121 -3.03 -25.22 0.94
CA GLN A 121 -3.46 -26.59 1.23
C GLN A 121 -3.46 -27.52 -0.01
N VAL A 122 -3.49 -26.96 -1.23
CA VAL A 122 -3.66 -27.73 -2.47
C VAL A 122 -2.35 -27.91 -3.25
N VAL A 123 -1.30 -27.10 -3.03
CA VAL A 123 -0.11 -27.07 -3.90
C VAL A 123 1.20 -26.79 -3.11
N VAL A 124 2.05 -27.82 -3.00
CA VAL A 124 3.52 -27.83 -2.79
C VAL A 124 4.09 -27.65 -1.37
N GLU A 125 5.11 -28.47 -1.09
CA GLU A 125 5.87 -28.62 0.16
C GLU A 125 6.41 -27.31 0.80
N PRO A 126 6.44 -27.24 2.14
CA PRO A 126 6.58 -26.00 2.89
C PRO A 126 8.06 -25.64 3.13
N ARG A 127 8.72 -25.03 2.14
CA ARG A 127 10.06 -24.43 2.36
C ARG A 127 10.06 -22.94 2.70
N HIS A 128 8.92 -22.27 2.56
CA HIS A 128 8.77 -20.85 2.89
C HIS A 128 7.47 -20.66 3.67
N ARG A 129 7.48 -21.02 4.96
CA ARG A 129 6.51 -20.43 5.87
C ARG A 129 6.83 -18.94 5.90
N GLY A 130 6.05 -18.13 5.18
CA GLY A 130 5.93 -16.73 5.56
C GLY A 130 5.62 -16.64 7.06
N LYS A 131 6.02 -15.53 7.70
CA LYS A 131 5.70 -15.29 9.12
C LYS A 131 4.25 -15.69 9.42
N PHE A 132 4.03 -16.35 10.56
CA PHE A 132 2.73 -16.90 10.90
C PHE A 132 1.66 -15.79 10.82
N ILE A 133 0.45 -16.12 10.37
CA ILE A 133 -0.65 -15.15 10.26
C ILE A 133 -0.88 -14.43 11.59
N SER A 134 -0.65 -15.08 12.74
CA SER A 134 -0.68 -14.44 14.06
C SER A 134 0.35 -13.32 14.23
N ASP A 135 1.58 -13.52 13.76
CA ASP A 135 2.68 -12.55 13.87
C ASP A 135 2.41 -11.35 12.96
N VAL A 136 1.84 -11.63 11.78
CA VAL A 136 1.36 -10.64 10.82
C VAL A 136 0.23 -9.80 11.40
N LEU A 137 -0.77 -10.43 12.02
CA LEU A 137 -1.90 -9.74 12.63
C LEU A 137 -1.44 -8.82 13.78
N ALA A 138 -0.48 -9.27 14.59
CA ALA A 138 0.15 -8.45 15.62
C ALA A 138 0.92 -7.26 15.04
N GLU A 139 1.65 -7.43 13.92
CA GLU A 139 2.30 -6.30 13.22
C GLU A 139 1.28 -5.30 12.65
N LEU A 140 0.13 -5.76 12.14
CA LEU A 140 -0.96 -4.89 11.66
C LEU A 140 -1.67 -4.14 12.78
N GLU A 141 -1.88 -4.76 13.93
CA GLU A 141 -2.45 -4.07 15.11
C GLU A 141 -1.51 -2.97 15.63
N ASN A 142 -0.19 -3.15 15.50
CA ASN A 142 0.79 -2.11 15.79
C ASN A 142 0.82 -0.97 14.75
N LEU A 143 0.31 -1.20 13.53
CA LEU A 143 0.11 -0.18 12.51
C LEU A 143 -1.19 0.64 12.74
N ASP A 144 -2.25 -0.02 13.22
CA ASP A 144 -3.55 0.58 13.54
C ASP A 144 -3.53 1.33 14.90
N ALA A 145 -2.47 1.19 15.71
CA ALA A 145 -2.32 1.91 16.95
C ALA A 145 -2.08 3.42 16.69
N PRO A 146 -2.84 4.34 17.33
CA PRO A 146 -2.60 5.76 17.20
C PRO A 146 -1.19 6.07 17.69
N ARG A 147 -0.30 6.48 16.78
CA ARG A 147 1.00 7.04 17.15
C ARG A 147 0.75 8.42 17.76
N ILE A 148 0.47 8.43 19.05
CA ILE A 148 0.43 9.64 19.85
C ILE A 148 1.89 10.11 20.04
N GLY A 149 2.24 11.23 19.42
CA GLY A 149 3.38 12.06 19.81
C GLY A 149 4.54 12.09 18.81
N GLY A 150 4.91 13.32 18.42
CA GLY A 150 6.11 13.67 17.66
C GLY A 150 5.97 14.97 16.90
#